data_AF-A0A845VIH4-F1
#
_entry.id   AF-A0A845VIH4-F1
#
_cell.length_a   1.000
_cell.length_b   1.000
_cell.length_c   1.000
_cell.angle_alpha   90.00
_cell.angle_beta   90.00
_cell.angle_gamma   90.00
#
_symmetry.space_group_name_H-M   'P 1'
#
loop_
_entity.id
_entity.type
_entity.pdbx_description
1 polymer ?
#
loop_
_entity_poly.entity_id
_entity_poly.type
_entity_poly.pdbx_seq_one_letter_code
_entity_poly.pdbx_strand_id
1 'polypeptide(L)'
;MTYDQTQLDDLFARARSVLGPEVLGTFANCKPRQDAFMTALFRAIKAMEGPSNVTDGQILGALEIADEMFPLELEVMARAYYSEPKS
;
A
#
# COMPACT_ATOMS: atom_id res chain seq x y z
N MET A 1 7.53 5.89 -19.28
CA MET A 1 7.59 4.42 -19.15
C MET A 1 6.17 3.93 -19.00
N THR A 2 5.67 3.20 -19.98
CA THR A 2 4.39 2.50 -19.89
C THR A 2 4.73 1.07 -19.54
N TYR A 3 4.39 0.62 -18.33
CA TYR A 3 4.61 -0.77 -17.93
C TYR A 3 3.59 -1.67 -18.64
N ASP A 4 3.98 -2.91 -18.95
CA ASP A 4 3.04 -3.91 -19.42
C ASP A 4 1.99 -4.18 -18.32
N GLN A 5 0.71 -4.15 -18.71
CA GLN A 5 -0.40 -4.36 -17.79
C GLN A 5 -0.32 -5.73 -17.10
N THR A 6 0.11 -6.76 -17.84
CA THR A 6 0.26 -8.12 -17.31
C THR A 6 1.27 -8.16 -16.16
N GLN A 7 2.39 -7.45 -16.29
CA GLN A 7 3.42 -7.40 -15.25
C GLN A 7 2.96 -6.64 -14.00
N LEU A 8 2.13 -5.62 -14.18
CA LEU A 8 1.51 -4.91 -13.05
C LEU A 8 0.51 -5.81 -12.33
N ASP A 9 -0.34 -6.53 -13.08
CA ASP A 9 -1.33 -7.45 -12.52
C ASP A 9 -0.66 -8.57 -11.72
N ASP A 10 0.43 -9.15 -12.25
CA ASP A 10 1.23 -10.16 -11.56
C ASP A 10 1.86 -9.61 -10.27
N LEU A 11 2.42 -8.40 -10.32
CA LEU A 11 2.97 -7.75 -9.13
C LEU A 11 1.89 -7.50 -8.07
N PHE A 12 0.70 -7.04 -8.46
CA PHE A 12 -0.40 -6.81 -7.52
C PHE A 12 -0.97 -8.11 -6.94
N ALA A 13 -1.07 -9.16 -7.74
CA ALA A 13 -1.44 -10.49 -7.26
C ALA A 13 -0.43 -11.00 -6.22
N ARG A 14 0.87 -10.84 -6.51
CA ARG A 14 1.94 -11.24 -5.60
C ARG A 14 1.94 -10.38 -4.33
N ALA A 15 1.74 -9.07 -4.45
CA ALA A 15 1.61 -8.17 -3.30
C ALA A 15 0.44 -8.57 -2.39
N ARG A 16 -0.73 -8.93 -2.95
CA ARG A 16 -1.85 -9.45 -2.15
C ARG A 16 -1.48 -10.72 -1.39
N SER A 17 -0.72 -11.61 -2.02
CA SER A 17 -0.26 -12.85 -1.38
C SER A 17 0.75 -12.58 -0.26
N VAL A 18 1.68 -11.63 -0.45
CA VAL A 18 2.73 -11.28 0.54
C VAL A 18 2.13 -10.56 1.74
N LEU A 19 1.22 -9.61 1.52
CA LEU A 19 0.63 -8.79 2.59
C LEU A 19 -0.40 -9.56 3.42
N GLY A 20 -1.11 -10.51 2.79
CA GLY A 20 -2.16 -11.28 3.44
C GLY A 20 -3.45 -10.50 3.72
N PRO A 21 -4.51 -11.20 4.15
CA PRO A 21 -5.86 -10.65 4.23
C PRO A 21 -6.02 -9.56 5.31
N GLU A 22 -5.24 -9.62 6.39
CA GLU A 22 -5.31 -8.65 7.49
C GLU A 22 -4.88 -7.24 7.03
N VAL A 23 -3.70 -7.14 6.42
CA VAL A 23 -3.16 -5.88 5.90
C VAL A 23 -4.03 -5.34 4.76
N LEU A 24 -4.53 -6.22 3.88
CA LEU A 24 -5.47 -5.79 2.84
C LEU A 24 -6.78 -5.25 3.44
N GLY A 25 -7.21 -5.78 4.58
CA GLY A 25 -8.34 -5.27 5.35
C GLY A 25 -8.11 -3.85 5.88
N THR A 26 -6.89 -3.51 6.33
CA THR A 26 -6.58 -2.14 6.78
C THR A 26 -6.53 -1.16 5.61
N PHE A 27 -6.00 -1.55 4.45
CA PHE A 27 -6.00 -0.71 3.25
C PHE A 27 -7.41 -0.38 2.77
N ALA A 28 -8.34 -1.34 2.76
CA ALA A 28 -9.74 -1.10 2.40
C ALA A 28 -10.42 -0.06 3.32
N ASN A 29 -9.88 0.10 4.53
CA ASN A 29 -10.41 0.93 5.59
C ASN A 29 -9.68 2.30 5.71
N CYS A 30 -8.53 2.45 5.04
CA CYS A 30 -7.67 3.63 5.11
C CYS A 30 -7.06 3.97 3.74
N LYS A 31 -7.80 4.78 2.96
CA LYS A 31 -7.35 5.24 1.65
C LYS A 31 -5.98 5.96 1.66
N PRO A 32 -5.65 6.84 2.63
CA PRO A 32 -4.33 7.48 2.67
C PRO A 32 -3.17 6.48 2.79
N ARG A 33 -3.34 5.44 3.61
CA ARG A 33 -2.32 4.39 3.78
C ARG A 33 -2.17 3.54 2.52
N GLN A 34 -3.29 3.20 1.88
CA GLN A 34 -3.27 2.53 0.57
C GLN A 34 -2.53 3.38 -0.48
N ASP A 35 -2.82 4.68 -0.56
CA ASP A 35 -2.18 5.58 -1.52
C ASP A 35 -0.67 5.75 -1.24
N ALA A 36 -0.27 5.76 0.04
CA ALA A 36 1.14 5.76 0.45
C ALA A 36 1.86 4.47 0.04
N PHE A 37 1.24 3.31 0.29
CA PHE A 37 1.76 2.01 -0.15
C PHE A 37 1.94 1.97 -1.67
N MET A 38 0.92 2.37 -2.44
CA MET A 38 1.00 2.38 -3.89
C MET A 38 2.11 3.31 -4.39
N THR A 39 2.26 4.48 -3.77
CA THR A 39 3.34 5.42 -4.09
C THR A 39 4.71 4.82 -3.84
N ALA A 40 4.92 4.15 -2.70
CA ALA A 40 6.16 3.49 -2.37
C ALA A 40 6.45 2.31 -3.32
N LEU A 41 5.43 1.52 -3.65
CA LEU A 41 5.55 0.42 -4.60
C LEU A 41 5.92 0.90 -6.00
N PHE A 42 5.33 1.99 -6.50
CA PHE A 42 5.74 2.59 -7.78
C PHE A 42 7.18 3.10 -7.79
N ARG A 43 7.69 3.58 -6.64
CA ARG A 43 9.11 3.93 -6.51
C ARG A 43 9.99 2.68 -6.58
N ALA A 44 9.58 1.57 -5.97
CA ALA A 44 10.29 0.30 -6.08
C ALA A 44 10.32 -0.22 -7.53
N ILE A 45 9.19 -0.17 -8.25
CA ILE A 45 9.12 -0.51 -9.68
C ILE A 45 10.15 0.30 -10.49
N LYS A 46 10.23 1.61 -10.23
CA LYS A 46 11.19 2.48 -10.91
C LYS A 46 12.64 2.13 -10.56
N ALA A 47 12.92 1.83 -9.29
CA ALA A 47 14.26 1.50 -8.81
C ALA A 47 14.75 0.14 -9.33
N MET A 48 13.84 -0.81 -9.55
CA MET A 48 14.13 -2.15 -10.06
C MET A 48 14.01 -2.28 -11.57
N GLU A 49 13.79 -1.15 -12.27
CA GLU A 49 13.66 -1.10 -13.72
C GLU A 49 12.53 -1.97 -14.28
N GLY A 50 11.49 -2.22 -13.48
CA GLY A 50 10.28 -2.92 -13.94
C GLY A 50 9.52 -3.66 -12.83
N PRO A 51 8.22 -3.95 -13.03
CA PRO A 51 7.38 -4.61 -12.02
C PRO A 51 7.84 -6.03 -11.69
N SER A 52 8.29 -6.78 -12.71
CA SER A 52 8.74 -8.17 -12.56
C SER A 52 9.98 -8.33 -11.68
N ASN A 53 10.79 -7.27 -11.56
CA ASN A 53 12.02 -7.26 -10.78
C ASN A 53 11.82 -6.83 -9.33
N VAL A 54 10.64 -6.31 -8.97
CA VAL A 54 10.32 -5.97 -7.58
C VAL A 54 10.33 -7.26 -6.76
N THR A 55 11.00 -7.26 -5.61
CA THR A 55 11.07 -8.42 -4.71
C THR A 55 10.01 -8.37 -3.63
N ASP A 56 9.74 -9.49 -2.97
CA ASP A 56 8.80 -9.53 -1.84
C ASP A 56 9.28 -8.64 -0.68
N GLY A 57 10.60 -8.53 -0.47
CA GLY A 57 11.18 -7.60 0.50
C GLY A 57 10.88 -6.13 0.19
N GLN A 58 10.77 -5.76 -1.09
CA GLN A 58 10.40 -4.40 -1.49
C GLN A 58 8.89 -4.15 -1.38
N ILE A 59 8.06 -5.18 -1.54
CA ILE A 59 6.64 -5.11 -1.24
C ILE A 59 6.45 -4.85 0.26
N LEU A 60 7.17 -5.57 1.11
CA LEU A 60 7.15 -5.36 2.56
C LEU A 60 7.70 -3.99 2.95
N GLY A 61 8.82 -3.56 2.36
CA GLY A 61 9.34 -2.20 2.61
C GLY A 61 8.38 -1.09 2.17
N ALA A 62 7.58 -1.32 1.12
CA ALA A 62 6.54 -0.37 0.72
C ALA A 62 5.40 -0.30 1.75
N LEU A 63 5.09 -1.41 2.45
CA LEU A 63 4.17 -1.42 3.58
C LEU A 63 4.75 -0.65 4.77
N GLU A 64 6.02 -0.88 5.12
CA GLU A 64 6.69 -0.17 6.22
C GLU A 64 6.64 1.35 6.02
N ILE A 65 6.92 1.84 4.80
CA ILE A 65 6.80 3.27 4.46
C ILE A 65 5.35 3.77 4.63
N ALA A 66 4.36 2.97 4.21
CA ALA A 66 2.96 3.35 4.34
C ALA A 66 2.54 3.48 5.82
N ASP A 67 3.05 2.58 6.65
CA ASP A 67 2.78 2.51 8.07
C ASP A 67 3.45 3.64 8.85
N GLU A 68 4.68 4.02 8.47
CA GLU A 68 5.36 5.20 9.02
C GLU A 68 4.64 6.51 8.67
N MET A 69 4.14 6.62 7.43
CA MET A 69 3.44 7.83 6.97
C MET A 69 2.02 7.94 7.54
N PHE A 70 1.31 6.82 7.65
CA PHE A 70 -0.06 6.74 8.14
C PHE A 70 -0.21 5.58 9.13
N PRO A 71 0.25 5.75 10.38
CA PRO A 71 0.08 4.76 11.42
C PRO A 71 -1.40 4.43 11.67
N LEU A 72 -1.68 3.21 12.15
CA LEU A 72 -3.03 2.78 12.51
C LEU A 72 -3.71 3.72 13.51
N GLU A 73 -2.95 4.33 14.40
CA GLU A 73 -3.45 5.26 15.41
C GLU A 73 -4.03 6.52 14.75
N LEU A 74 -3.42 7.02 13.67
CA LEU A 74 -3.97 8.13 12.90
C LEU A 74 -5.25 7.73 12.16
N GLU A 75 -5.35 6.47 11.70
CA GLU A 75 -6.56 5.92 11.09
C GLU A 75 -7.71 5.85 12.11
N VAL A 76 -7.43 5.38 13.32
CA VAL A 76 -8.41 5.33 14.42
C VAL A 76 -8.85 6.75 14.81
N MET A 77 -7.93 7.70 14.92
CA MET A 77 -8.24 9.10 15.23
C MET A 77 -9.05 9.79 14.13
N ALA A 78 -8.70 9.58 12.86
CA ALA A 78 -9.46 10.13 11.75
C ALA A 78 -10.89 9.58 11.72
N ARG A 79 -11.07 8.27 11.92
CA ARG A 79 -12.40 7.65 12.04
C ARG A 79 -13.19 8.26 13.19
N ALA A 80 -12.60 8.34 14.38
CA ALA A 80 -13.23 8.94 15.56
C ALA A 80 -13.73 10.37 15.25
N TYR A 81 -12.85 11.22 14.70
CA TYR A 81 -13.16 12.61 14.37
C TYR A 81 -14.30 12.77 13.34
N TYR A 82 -14.36 11.91 12.31
CA TYR A 82 -15.44 11.97 11.31
C TYR A 82 -16.74 11.27 11.75
N SER A 83 -16.68 10.40 12.76
CA SER A 83 -17.85 9.73 13.34
C SER A 83 -18.51 10.51 14.48
N GLU A 84 -17.87 11.56 15.00
CA GLU A 84 -18.51 12.46 15.95
C GLU A 84 -19.56 13.33 15.23
N PRO A 85 -20.82 13.36 15.72
CA PRO A 85 -21.80 14.30 15.21
C PRO A 85 -21.31 15.71 15.54
N LYS A 86 -21.04 16.51 14.49
CA LYS A 86 -20.72 17.92 14.64
C LYS A 86 -21.85 18.57 15.46
N SER A 87 -21.53 19.01 16.67
CA SER A 87 -22.42 19.77 17.54
C SER A 87 -22.68 21.16 16.99
#